data_AF-A0A845C1W1-F1
#
_entry.id   AF-A0A845C1W1-F1
#
_cell.length_a   1.000
_cell.length_b   1.000
_cell.length_c   1.000
_cell.angle_alpha   90.00
_cell.angle_beta   90.00
_cell.angle_gamma   90.00
#
_symmetry.space_group_name_H-M   'P 1'
#
loop_
_entity.id
_entity.type
_entity.pdbx_description
1 polymer ?
#
loop_
_entity_poly.entity_id
_entity_poly.type
_entity_poly.pdbx_seq_one_letter_code
_entity_poly.pdbx_strand_id
1 'polypeptide(L)'
;MTDHLDLPRRYRHMVETLLREHVPDAEVWAYGSRINGENHEGSDLDLVLRSSTLEPLGTAFTDLVEAFRESNIPILVQASDWAMLPESFRREIARSYVVLQKGPPQS
;
A
#
# COMPACT_ATOMS: atom_id res chain seq x y z
N MET A 1 10.55 14.39 -8.30
CA MET A 1 10.08 13.00 -8.04
C MET A 1 9.84 12.94 -6.54
N THR A 2 8.58 13.06 -6.14
CA THR A 2 8.19 13.28 -4.74
C THR A 2 8.30 11.97 -3.98
N ASP A 3 9.48 11.68 -3.43
CA ASP A 3 9.71 10.63 -2.42
C ASP A 3 9.11 11.01 -1.05
N HIS A 4 8.10 11.87 -1.03
CA HIS A 4 7.53 12.39 0.20
C HIS A 4 6.36 11.50 0.62
N LEU A 5 6.64 10.61 1.56
CA LEU A 5 5.62 9.91 2.34
C LEU A 5 5.69 10.46 3.76
N ASP A 6 4.65 11.20 4.17
CA ASP A 6 4.52 11.66 5.54
C ASP A 6 4.04 10.52 6.46
N LEU A 7 4.99 9.69 6.83
CA LEU A 7 4.81 8.58 7.75
C LEU A 7 6.07 8.43 8.61
N PRO A 8 5.96 8.43 9.94
CA PRO A 8 7.10 8.20 10.81
C PRO A 8 7.85 6.92 10.43
N ARG A 9 9.18 6.99 10.38
CA ARG A 9 10.04 5.88 9.92
C ARG A 9 9.75 4.56 10.63
N ARG A 10 9.41 4.61 11.92
CA ARG A 10 9.02 3.44 12.71
C ARG A 10 7.76 2.77 12.17
N TYR A 11 6.72 3.55 11.86
CA TYR A 11 5.46 3.01 11.33
C TYR A 11 5.66 2.47 9.92
N ARG A 12 6.41 3.19 9.09
CA ARG A 12 6.82 2.72 7.76
C ARG A 12 7.51 1.35 7.84
N HIS A 13 8.45 1.17 8.77
CA HIS A 13 9.13 -0.10 8.95
C HIS A 13 8.19 -1.24 9.36
N MET A 14 7.22 -0.97 10.24
CA MET A 14 6.20 -1.96 10.63
C MET A 14 5.34 -2.37 9.42
N VAL A 15 4.87 -1.39 8.63
CA VAL A 15 4.12 -1.64 7.40
C VAL A 15 4.94 -2.49 6.41
N GLU A 16 6.16 -2.07 6.09
CA GLU A 16 7.05 -2.80 5.16
C GLU A 16 7.41 -4.20 5.66
N THR A 17 7.34 -4.46 6.97
CA THR A 17 7.56 -5.80 7.53
C THR A 17 6.37 -6.71 7.25
N LEU A 18 5.15 -6.25 7.53
CA LEU A 18 3.93 -7.01 7.24
C LEU A 18 3.75 -7.25 5.73
N LEU A 19 4.06 -6.24 4.90
CA LEU A 19 4.02 -6.41 3.45
C LEU A 19 4.94 -7.53 2.96
N ARG A 20 6.18 -7.59 3.46
CA ARG A 20 7.14 -8.64 3.07
C ARG A 20 6.76 -10.02 3.60
N GLU A 21 6.05 -10.09 4.73
CA GLU A 21 5.63 -11.35 5.33
C GLU A 21 4.45 -11.97 4.59
N HIS A 22 3.43 -11.18 4.24
CA HIS A 22 2.19 -11.69 3.65
C HIS A 22 2.14 -11.64 2.13
N VAL A 23 2.79 -10.64 1.52
CA VAL A 23 2.71 -10.37 0.07
C VAL A 23 4.08 -10.02 -0.51
N PRO A 24 5.12 -10.86 -0.33
CA PRO A 24 6.50 -10.55 -0.73
C PRO A 24 6.66 -10.23 -2.21
N ASP A 25 5.81 -10.81 -3.06
CA ASP A 25 5.87 -10.66 -4.51
C ASP A 25 4.94 -9.55 -5.05
N ALA A 26 4.24 -8.82 -4.17
CA ALA A 26 3.41 -7.70 -4.60
C ALA A 26 4.25 -6.42 -4.73
N GLU A 27 4.00 -5.65 -5.79
CA GLU A 27 4.38 -4.24 -5.83
C GLU A 27 3.35 -3.44 -5.05
N VAL A 28 3.82 -2.60 -4.11
CA VAL A 28 2.94 -1.87 -3.19
C VAL A 28 3.18 -0.37 -3.33
N TRP A 29 2.10 0.34 -3.59
CA TRP A 29 2.09 1.79 -3.76
C TRP A 29 1.32 2.44 -2.62
N ALA A 30 1.90 3.46 -2.01
CA ALA A 30 1.19 4.39 -1.16
C ALA A 30 0.64 5.54 -2.01
N TYR A 31 -0.61 5.92 -1.75
CA TYR A 31 -1.26 7.06 -2.41
C TYR A 31 -2.04 7.91 -1.39
N GLY A 32 -2.74 8.95 -1.88
CA GLY A 32 -3.64 9.75 -1.04
C GLY A 32 -2.96 10.86 -0.23
N SER A 33 -3.55 11.19 0.91
CA SER A 33 -3.23 12.41 1.66
C SER A 33 -1.78 12.48 2.15
N ARG A 34 -1.22 11.34 2.59
CA ARG A 34 0.14 11.24 3.13
C ARG A 34 1.25 11.43 2.10
N ILE A 35 0.94 11.40 0.80
CA ILE A 35 1.90 11.72 -0.26
C ILE A 35 1.72 13.13 -0.85
N ASN A 36 0.49 13.66 -0.77
CA ASN A 36 0.15 14.97 -1.34
C ASN A 36 0.30 16.13 -0.35
N GLY A 37 0.61 15.85 0.93
CA GLY A 37 0.83 16.86 1.97
C GLY A 37 -0.44 17.48 2.54
N GLU A 38 -1.59 16.83 2.30
CA GLU A 38 -2.91 17.22 2.83
C GLU A 38 -3.34 16.36 4.03
N ASN A 39 -2.41 15.59 4.61
CA ASN A 39 -2.73 14.72 5.73
C ASN A 39 -2.80 15.47 7.06
N HIS A 40 -3.63 14.95 7.96
CA HIS A 40 -3.65 15.28 9.37
C HIS A 40 -3.07 14.10 10.18
N GLU A 41 -2.77 14.30 11.47
CA GLU A 41 -2.15 13.25 12.31
C GLU A 41 -2.93 11.93 12.30
N GLY A 42 -4.26 12.01 12.22
CA GLY A 42 -5.17 10.85 12.16
C GLY A 42 -5.49 10.33 10.76
N SER A 43 -4.86 10.83 9.69
CA SER A 43 -5.12 10.35 8.34
C SER A 43 -4.69 8.90 8.15
N ASP A 44 -5.47 8.14 7.40
CA ASP A 44 -5.15 6.76 7.06
C ASP A 44 -3.91 6.69 6.14
N LEU A 45 -3.28 5.52 6.07
CA LEU A 45 -2.31 5.18 5.04
C LEU A 45 -3.00 4.35 3.96
N ASP A 46 -3.21 4.95 2.80
CA ASP A 46 -3.80 4.28 1.65
C ASP A 46 -2.74 3.53 0.84
N LEU A 47 -2.93 2.22 0.70
CA LEU A 47 -2.06 1.31 -0.03
C LEU A 47 -2.84 0.62 -1.14
N VAL A 48 -2.20 0.48 -2.29
CA VAL A 48 -2.67 -0.45 -3.33
C VAL A 48 -1.60 -1.49 -3.62
N LEU A 49 -2.04 -2.75 -3.70
CA LEU A 49 -1.20 -3.91 -3.92
C LEU A 49 -1.41 -4.46 -5.31
N ARG A 50 -0.30 -4.67 -6.02
CA ARG A 50 -0.28 -5.11 -7.41
C ARG A 50 0.47 -6.43 -7.48
N SER A 51 -0.22 -7.50 -7.85
CA SER A 51 0.44 -8.75 -8.20
C SER A 51 1.23 -8.59 -9.50
N SER A 52 2.23 -9.45 -9.72
CA SER A 52 3.03 -9.46 -10.96
C SER A 52 2.18 -9.74 -12.21
N THR A 53 1.06 -10.47 -12.06
CA THR A 53 0.12 -10.80 -13.14
C THR A 53 -1.03 -9.80 -13.27
N LEU A 54 -1.15 -8.83 -12.35
CA LEU A 54 -2.30 -7.93 -12.21
C LEU A 54 -3.65 -8.64 -11.99
N GLU A 55 -3.60 -9.89 -11.52
CA GLU A 55 -4.76 -10.67 -11.06
C GLU A 55 -4.97 -10.50 -9.55
N PRO A 56 -6.17 -10.80 -9.03
CA PRO A 56 -6.46 -10.68 -7.60
C PRO A 56 -5.50 -11.50 -6.73
N LEU A 57 -5.08 -10.91 -5.61
CA LEU A 57 -4.15 -11.53 -4.65
C LEU A 57 -4.81 -12.62 -3.78
N GLY A 58 -6.14 -12.66 -3.72
CA GLY A 58 -6.89 -13.68 -3.02
C GLY A 58 -6.58 -13.72 -1.51
N THR A 59 -6.36 -14.91 -0.96
CA THR A 59 -6.16 -15.14 0.48
C THR A 59 -5.00 -14.34 1.07
N ALA A 60 -3.89 -14.20 0.33
CA ALA A 60 -2.71 -13.45 0.81
C ALA A 60 -3.05 -11.98 1.10
N PHE A 61 -3.95 -11.38 0.33
CA PHE A 61 -4.44 -10.02 0.58
C PHE A 61 -5.34 -9.96 1.81
N THR A 62 -6.25 -10.92 1.99
CA THR A 62 -7.10 -10.99 3.17
C THR A 62 -6.28 -11.16 4.45
N ASP A 63 -5.28 -12.05 4.43
CA ASP A 63 -4.39 -12.29 5.58
C ASP A 63 -3.59 -11.04 5.94
N LEU A 64 -3.11 -10.29 4.94
CA LEU A 64 -2.44 -9.01 5.17
C LEU A 64 -3.38 -7.96 5.80
N VAL A 65 -4.62 -7.86 5.32
CA VAL A 65 -5.61 -6.92 5.87
C VAL A 65 -5.89 -7.22 7.33
N GLU A 66 -6.04 -8.50 7.69
CA GLU A 66 -6.19 -8.91 9.09
C GLU A 66 -4.92 -8.62 9.90
N ALA A 67 -3.73 -8.90 9.36
CA ALA A 67 -2.48 -8.57 10.03
C ALA A 67 -2.32 -7.07 10.30
N PHE A 68 -2.76 -6.19 9.39
CA PHE A 68 -2.79 -4.75 9.66
C PHE A 68 -3.76 -4.40 10.78
N ARG A 69 -4.96 -5.01 10.82
CA ARG A 69 -5.96 -4.79 11.87
C ARG A 69 -5.49 -5.24 13.25
N GLU A 70 -4.73 -6.33 13.32
CA GLU A 70 -4.17 -6.88 14.56
C GLU A 70 -2.85 -6.21 14.98
N SER A 71 -2.24 -5.41 14.08
CA SER A 71 -0.97 -4.76 14.34
C SER A 71 -1.07 -3.61 15.35
N ASN A 72 0.07 -3.27 15.97
CA ASN A 72 0.20 -2.11 16.84
C ASN A 72 0.58 -0.82 16.08
N ILE A 73 0.28 -0.73 14.78
CA ILE A 73 0.54 0.49 13.98
C ILE A 73 -0.49 1.53 14.42
N PRO A 74 -0.09 2.72 14.92
CA PRO A 74 -1.02 3.66 15.56
C PRO A 74 -1.78 4.54 14.55
N ILE A 75 -1.96 4.06 13.33
CA ILE A 75 -2.76 4.68 12.27
C ILE A 75 -3.49 3.57 11.51
N LEU A 76 -4.65 3.88 10.93
CA LEU A 76 -5.35 2.94 10.07
C LEU A 76 -4.59 2.76 8.76
N VAL A 77 -4.43 1.51 8.34
CA VAL A 77 -3.85 1.15 7.04
C VAL A 77 -4.97 0.61 6.17
N GLN A 78 -5.30 1.34 5.10
CA GLN A 78 -6.30 0.93 4.12
C GLN A 78 -5.60 0.28 2.92
N ALA A 79 -5.72 -1.03 2.78
CA ALA A 79 -5.15 -1.78 1.66
C ALA A 79 -6.24 -2.10 0.63
N SER A 80 -5.91 -1.93 -0.65
CA SER A 80 -6.76 -2.30 -1.78
C SER A 80 -6.03 -3.23 -2.76
N ASP A 81 -6.75 -4.20 -3.31
CA ASP A 81 -6.24 -5.04 -4.40
C ASP A 81 -6.41 -4.32 -5.74
N TRP A 82 -5.30 -4.05 -6.43
CA TRP A 82 -5.28 -3.36 -7.72
C TRP A 82 -6.19 -3.98 -8.78
N ALA A 83 -6.25 -5.32 -8.84
CA ALA A 83 -7.03 -6.04 -9.83
C ALA A 83 -8.54 -5.79 -9.68
N MET A 84 -8.97 -5.49 -8.45
CA MET A 84 -10.36 -5.27 -8.07
C MET A 84 -10.80 -3.81 -8.24
N LEU A 85 -9.86 -2.88 -8.49
CA LEU A 85 -10.18 -1.47 -8.61
C LEU A 85 -10.70 -1.11 -10.02
N PRO A 86 -11.71 -0.22 -10.11
CA PRO A 86 -12.13 0.37 -11.37
C PRO A 86 -10.96 1.00 -12.12
N GLU A 87 -10.94 0.89 -13.45
CA GLU A 87 -9.84 1.41 -14.27
C GLU A 87 -9.64 2.94 -14.10
N SER A 88 -10.74 3.70 -13.93
CA SER A 88 -10.67 5.14 -13.64
C SER A 88 -9.86 5.43 -12.38
N PHE A 89 -10.09 4.65 -11.32
CA PHE A 89 -9.43 4.85 -10.05
C PHE A 89 -7.96 4.43 -10.11
N ARG A 90 -7.66 3.32 -10.80
CA ARG A 90 -6.28 2.93 -11.13
C ARG A 90 -5.51 4.05 -11.84
N ARG A 91 -6.15 4.73 -12.81
CA ARG A 91 -5.55 5.87 -13.52
C ARG A 91 -5.31 7.06 -12.61
N GLU A 92 -6.17 7.32 -11.63
CA GLU A 92 -5.97 8.40 -10.65
C GLU A 92 -4.80 8.11 -9.73
N ILE A 93 -4.72 6.90 -9.16
CA ILE A 93 -3.60 6.47 -8.31
C ILE A 93 -2.28 6.55 -9.09
N ALA A 94 -2.27 6.10 -10.34
CA ALA A 94 -1.07 6.13 -11.18
C ALA A 94 -0.53 7.55 -11.46
N ARG A 95 -1.32 8.61 -11.23
CA ARG A 95 -0.84 10.01 -11.37
C ARG A 95 0.03 10.46 -10.20
N SER A 96 -0.16 9.91 -9.01
CA SER A 96 0.59 10.29 -7.80
C SER A 96 0.62 9.11 -6.83
N TYR A 97 1.80 8.50 -6.69
CA TYR A 97 2.05 7.41 -5.75
C TYR A 97 3.52 7.38 -5.33
N VAL A 98 3.78 6.71 -4.20
CA VAL A 98 5.13 6.37 -3.71
C VAL A 98 5.24 4.85 -3.62
N VAL A 99 6.31 4.28 -4.18
CA VAL A 99 6.55 2.83 -4.09
C VAL A 99 7.10 2.50 -2.69
N LEU A 100 6.38 1.66 -1.94
CA LEU A 100 6.83 1.13 -0.65
C LEU A 100 7.57 -0.20 -0.78
N GLN A 101 7.06 -1.08 -1.64
CA GLN A 101 7.65 -2.38 -1.93
C GLN A 101 7.70 -2.56 -3.43
N LYS A 102 8.87 -2.92 -3.96
CA LYS A 102 9.00 -3.33 -5.35
C LYS A 102 8.63 -4.80 -5.45
N GLY A 103 7.68 -5.12 -6.32
CA GLY A 103 7.44 -6.50 -6.72
C GLY A 103 8.58 -7.02 -7.60
N PRO A 104 8.58 -8.32 -7.94
CA PRO A 104 9.49 -8.86 -8.93
C PRO A 104 9.30 -8.13 -10.26
N PRO A 105 10.36 -8.01 -11.09
CA PRO A 105 10.26 -7.36 -12.39
C PRO A 105 9.16 -8.02 -13.22
N GLN A 106 8.19 -7.23 -13.66
CA GLN A 106 7.15 -7.65 -14.59
C GLN A 106 7.84 -8.01 -15.91
N SER A 107 7.87 -9.30 -16.26
CA SER A 107 8.52 -9.84 -17.47
C SER A 107 7.56 -9.90 -18.64
#